data_AF-A0A0A0LM65-F1
#
_entry.id   AF-A0A0A0LM65-F1
#
_cell.length_a   1.000
_cell.length_b   1.000
_cell.length_c   1.000
_cell.angle_alpha   90.00
_cell.angle_beta   90.00
_cell.angle_gamma   90.00
#
_symmetry.space_group_name_H-M   'P 1'
#
loop_
_entity.id
_entity.type
_entity.pdbx_description
1 polymer ?
#
loop_
_entity_poly.entity_id
_entity_poly.type
_entity_poly.pdbx_seq_one_letter_code
_entity_poly.pdbx_strand_id
1 'polypeptide(L)'
;MGIRLPSVLLSAKQILKMKTVSTRCQSDVPKGHIPVYVGENQRKRFLVPISYLNHPSFVNLLSRAEEEFGFSHPTGGLTIPCKEEAFIDVTSRLHIS
;
A
#
# COMPACT_ATOMS: atom_id res chain seq x y z
N MET A 1 14.56 -33.66 -45.80
CA MET A 1 13.57 -32.56 -45.80
C MET A 1 13.51 -31.99 -44.38
N GLY A 2 14.24 -30.91 -44.11
CA GLY A 2 14.26 -30.25 -42.80
C GLY A 2 13.33 -29.06 -42.81
N ILE A 3 12.36 -29.02 -41.89
CA ILE A 3 11.50 -27.85 -41.69
C ILE A 3 12.28 -26.78 -40.94
N ARG A 4 12.49 -25.63 -41.59
CA ARG A 4 13.07 -24.42 -40.97
C ARG A 4 11.95 -23.71 -40.21
N LEU A 5 12.00 -23.70 -38.89
CA LEU A 5 11.12 -22.86 -38.06
C LEU A 5 11.65 -21.43 -38.05
N PRO A 6 10.92 -20.42 -38.56
CA PRO A 6 11.35 -19.03 -38.43
C PRO A 6 11.15 -18.59 -36.97
N SER A 7 12.23 -18.10 -36.38
CA SER A 7 12.39 -17.63 -35.00
C SER A 7 11.66 -16.30 -34.73
N VAL A 8 10.33 -16.26 -34.90
CA VAL A 8 9.53 -15.03 -34.73
C VAL A 8 8.55 -15.08 -33.55
N LEU A 9 8.68 -16.03 -32.63
CA LEU A 9 7.88 -16.07 -31.40
C LEU A 9 8.44 -15.26 -30.23
N LEU A 10 9.51 -14.48 -30.43
CA LEU A 10 10.14 -13.72 -29.34
C LEU A 10 9.51 -12.35 -29.05
N SER A 11 8.50 -11.89 -29.81
CA SER A 11 7.89 -10.57 -29.58
C SER A 11 6.54 -10.59 -28.85
N ALA A 12 5.87 -11.75 -28.70
CA ALA A 12 4.54 -11.82 -28.08
C ALA A 12 4.53 -11.84 -26.54
N LYS A 13 5.66 -11.58 -25.86
CA LYS A 13 5.71 -11.40 -24.40
C LYS A 13 5.58 -9.93 -23.96
N GLN A 14 5.46 -8.99 -24.90
CA GLN A 14 5.41 -7.55 -24.58
C GLN A 14 4.00 -6.97 -24.56
N ILE A 15 2.97 -7.69 -25.02
CA ILE A 15 1.59 -7.17 -25.10
C ILE A 15 0.85 -7.24 -23.75
N LEU A 16 1.28 -8.11 -22.82
CA LEU A 16 0.75 -8.17 -21.45
C LEU A 16 1.45 -7.20 -20.47
N LYS A 17 2.47 -6.47 -20.93
CA LYS A 17 3.06 -5.37 -20.15
C LYS A 17 2.33 -4.07 -20.46
N MET A 18 1.00 -4.12 -20.42
CA MET A 18 0.19 -2.94 -20.16
C MET A 18 0.66 -2.41 -18.79
N LYS A 19 1.63 -1.51 -18.85
CA LYS A 19 1.81 -0.48 -17.84
C LYS A 19 0.50 0.30 -17.86
N THR A 20 -0.47 -0.17 -17.07
CA THR A 20 -1.45 0.71 -16.45
C THR A 20 -0.69 1.94 -16.05
N VAL A 21 -1.18 3.11 -16.44
CA VAL A 21 -0.70 4.39 -15.93
C VAL A 21 -0.88 4.34 -14.40
N SER A 22 0.12 3.78 -13.72
CA SER A 22 0.21 3.72 -12.27
C SER A 22 1.14 4.88 -11.96
N THR A 23 0.51 5.96 -11.50
CA THR A 23 1.09 6.96 -10.60
C THR A 23 2.52 6.60 -10.20
N ARG A 24 3.48 7.27 -10.84
CA ARG A 24 4.91 7.19 -10.49
C ARG A 24 4.99 7.39 -8.97
N CYS A 25 5.64 6.42 -8.26
CA CYS A 25 5.90 6.32 -6.81
C CYS A 25 5.27 5.11 -6.05
N GLN A 26 4.71 4.10 -6.73
CA GLN A 26 4.27 2.83 -6.08
C GLN A 26 5.30 1.69 -6.11
N SER A 27 6.54 1.92 -6.55
CA SER A 27 7.50 0.85 -6.89
C SER A 27 8.00 -0.01 -5.72
N ASP A 28 7.71 0.34 -4.47
CA ASP A 28 8.28 -0.34 -3.28
C ASP A 28 7.23 -0.87 -2.28
N VAL A 29 5.96 -0.94 -2.69
CA VAL A 29 4.93 -1.53 -1.84
C VAL A 29 4.73 -2.99 -2.25
N PRO A 30 5.10 -3.96 -1.41
CA PRO A 30 4.82 -5.36 -1.68
C PRO A 30 3.32 -5.58 -1.81
N LYS A 31 2.92 -6.56 -2.64
CA LYS A 31 1.50 -6.91 -2.78
C LYS A 31 0.91 -7.25 -1.41
N GLY A 32 -0.34 -6.85 -1.21
CA GLY A 32 -1.04 -7.05 0.06
C GLY A 32 -0.63 -6.09 1.17
N HIS A 33 0.11 -5.02 0.87
CA HIS A 33 0.42 -3.95 1.82
C HIS A 33 -0.09 -2.60 1.31
N ILE A 34 -0.36 -1.70 2.25
CA ILE A 34 -0.71 -0.31 1.97
C ILE A 34 0.29 0.63 2.65
N PRO A 35 0.67 1.75 2.00
CA PRO A 35 1.44 2.79 2.65
C PRO A 35 0.53 3.60 3.58
N VAL A 36 0.95 3.73 4.84
CA VAL A 36 0.29 4.54 5.87
C VAL A 36 1.29 5.59 6.36
N TYR A 37 0.90 6.85 6.32
CA TYR A 37 1.72 7.97 6.77
C TYR A 37 1.30 8.34 8.19
N VAL A 38 2.21 8.22 9.15
CA VAL A 38 1.92 8.44 10.57
C VAL A 38 2.74 9.61 11.10
N GLY A 39 2.09 10.49 11.87
CA GLY A 39 2.73 11.63 12.53
C GLY A 39 2.11 12.97 12.18
N GLU A 40 2.07 13.86 13.17
CA GLU A 40 1.51 15.22 13.05
C GLU A 40 2.47 16.16 12.30
N ASN A 41 3.75 16.18 12.67
CA ASN A 41 4.76 17.08 12.09
C ASN A 41 5.72 16.39 11.11
N GLN A 42 6.20 15.19 11.46
CA GLN A 42 7.08 14.39 10.61
C GLN A 42 6.35 13.11 10.24
N ARG A 43 5.81 13.07 9.01
CA ARG A 43 5.05 11.92 8.51
C ARG A 43 6.01 10.81 8.10
N LYS A 44 6.04 9.73 8.88
CA LYS A 44 6.79 8.52 8.57
C LYS A 44 5.92 7.53 7.83
N ARG A 45 6.47 6.90 6.80
CA ARG A 45 5.77 5.91 5.99
C ARG A 45 5.93 4.53 6.61
N PHE A 46 4.81 3.89 6.89
CA PHE A 46 4.70 2.50 7.33
C PHE A 46 4.04 1.67 6.23
N LEU A 47 4.43 0.40 6.10
CA LEU A 47 3.76 -0.56 5.23
C LEU A 47 2.94 -1.49 6.10
N VAL A 48 1.63 -1.43 5.96
CA VAL A 48 0.69 -2.23 6.75
C VAL A 48 0.04 -3.27 5.86
N PRO A 49 -0.03 -4.55 6.28
CA PRO A 49 -0.80 -5.55 5.58
C PRO A 49 -2.27 -5.13 5.40
N ILE A 50 -2.86 -5.41 4.24
CA ILE A 50 -4.28 -5.14 3.99
C ILE A 50 -5.21 -5.91 4.93
N SER A 51 -4.72 -7.02 5.52
CA SER A 51 -5.48 -7.79 6.51
C SER A 51 -5.84 -6.97 7.75
N TYR A 52 -5.03 -5.97 8.11
CA TYR A 52 -5.29 -5.13 9.28
C TYR A 52 -6.51 -4.25 9.08
N LEU A 53 -6.85 -3.88 7.84
CA LEU A 53 -8.03 -3.07 7.53
C LEU A 53 -9.34 -3.74 7.93
N ASN A 54 -9.37 -5.07 8.05
CA ASN A 54 -10.54 -5.81 8.51
C ASN A 54 -10.56 -6.01 10.03
N HIS A 55 -9.48 -5.65 10.74
CA HIS A 55 -9.43 -5.85 12.19
C HIS A 55 -10.18 -4.70 12.90
N PRO A 56 -11.10 -5.00 13.83
CA PRO A 56 -11.93 -3.99 14.48
C PRO A 56 -11.11 -2.90 15.20
N SER A 57 -9.98 -3.26 15.82
CA SER A 57 -9.09 -2.29 16.45
C SER A 57 -8.45 -1.30 15.46
N PHE A 58 -8.12 -1.76 14.25
CA PHE A 58 -7.57 -0.88 13.22
C PHE A 58 -8.68 0.01 12.65
N VAL A 59 -9.86 -0.55 12.37
CA VAL A 59 -11.02 0.24 11.91
C VAL A 59 -11.37 1.33 12.92
N ASN A 60 -11.36 1.03 14.22
CA ASN A 60 -11.59 2.03 15.26
C ASN A 60 -10.49 3.12 15.28
N LEU A 61 -9.23 2.73 15.04
CA LEU A 61 -8.14 3.71 14.89
C LEU A 61 -8.38 4.64 13.69
N LEU A 62 -8.84 4.10 12.56
CA LEU A 62 -9.17 4.88 11.37
C LEU A 62 -10.36 5.82 11.60
N SER A 63 -11.43 5.35 12.25
CA SER A 63 -12.60 6.16 12.60
C SER A 63 -12.19 7.35 13.48
N ARG A 64 -11.38 7.11 14.51
CA ARG A 64 -10.89 8.19 15.38
C ARG A 64 -10.00 9.19 14.64
N ALA A 65 -9.15 8.70 13.74
CA ALA A 65 -8.31 9.56 12.91
C ALA A 65 -9.15 10.38 11.92
N GLU A 66 -10.22 9.80 11.38
CA GLU A 66 -11.18 10.50 10.52
C GLU A 66 -11.94 11.58 11.29
N GLU A 67 -12.47 11.29 12.48
CA GLU A 67 -13.23 12.23 13.29
C GLU A 67 -12.40 13.47 13.69
N GLU A 68 -11.12 13.26 14.02
CA GLU A 68 -10.25 14.34 14.50
C GLU A 68 -9.59 15.15 13.36
N PHE A 69 -9.34 14.52 12.21
CA PHE A 69 -8.52 15.15 11.15
C PHE A 69 -9.14 15.11 9.74
N GLY A 70 -10.27 14.45 9.57
CA GLY A 70 -11.00 14.32 8.31
C GLY A 70 -10.26 13.50 7.25
N PHE A 71 -10.76 13.58 6.02
CA PHE A 71 -10.27 12.81 4.86
C PHE A 71 -9.27 13.57 3.97
N SER A 72 -8.85 14.78 4.38
CA SER A 72 -7.99 15.61 3.54
C SER A 72 -6.54 15.14 3.57
N HIS A 73 -6.19 14.29 2.62
CA HIS A 73 -4.85 13.72 2.50
C HIS A 73 -4.17 14.19 1.20
N PRO A 74 -3.32 15.23 1.25
CA PRO A 74 -2.70 15.81 0.05
C PRO A 74 -1.78 14.83 -0.70
N THR A 75 -1.29 13.80 -0.02
CA THR A 75 -0.39 12.78 -0.58
C THR A 75 -1.14 11.60 -1.22
N GLY A 76 -2.48 11.59 -1.21
CA GLY A 76 -3.29 10.55 -1.85
C GLY A 76 -3.18 9.16 -1.22
N GLY A 77 -2.66 9.07 0.02
CA GLY A 77 -2.53 7.83 0.78
C GLY A 77 -3.13 7.97 2.17
N LEU A 78 -3.27 6.84 2.87
CA LEU A 78 -3.81 6.81 4.23
C LEU A 78 -2.87 7.57 5.15
N THR A 79 -3.34 8.67 5.73
CA THR A 79 -2.57 9.46 6.70
C THR A 79 -3.25 9.37 8.04
N ILE A 80 -2.54 8.86 9.05
CA ILE A 80 -3.01 8.76 10.43
C ILE A 80 -2.19 9.77 11.24
N PRO A 81 -2.75 10.97 11.48
CA PRO A 81 -2.12 11.99 12.31
C PRO A 81 -2.24 11.63 13.81
N CYS A 82 -1.64 10.50 14.19
CA CYS A 82 -1.42 10.14 15.58
C CYS A 82 0.08 10.08 15.87
N LYS A 83 0.41 9.97 17.15
CA LYS A 83 1.77 9.70 17.60
C LYS A 83 2.26 8.37 17.04
N GLU A 84 3.51 8.34 16.59
CA GLU A 84 4.14 7.15 16.03
C GLU A 84 4.07 5.96 16.99
N GLU A 85 4.28 6.21 18.28
CA GLU A 85 4.29 5.18 19.33
C GLU A 85 2.92 4.52 19.50
N ALA A 86 1.84 5.29 19.39
CA ALA A 86 0.48 4.77 19.49
C ALA A 86 0.13 3.88 18.30
N PHE A 87 0.58 4.27 17.10
CA PHE A 87 0.41 3.44 15.91
C PHE A 87 1.20 2.13 15.99
N ILE A 88 2.44 2.18 16.49
CA ILE A 88 3.28 0.99 16.69
C ILE A 88 2.63 0.04 17.73
N ASP A 89 2.13 0.57 18.86
CA ASP A 89 1.45 -0.26 19.86
C ASP A 89 0.25 -1.00 19.26
N VAL A 90 -0.62 -0.30 18.52
CA VAL A 90 -1.78 -0.92 17.86
C VAL A 90 -1.33 -1.96 16.84
N THR A 91 -0.41 -1.61 15.94
CA THR A 91 0.05 -2.52 14.88
C THR A 91 0.82 -3.73 15.43
N SER A 92 1.49 -3.60 16.57
CA SER A 92 2.16 -4.72 17.25
C SER A 92 1.17 -5.76 17.79
N ARG A 93 0.03 -5.31 18.34
CA ARG A 93 -1.03 -6.20 18.83
C ARG A 93 -1.76 -6.91 17.70
N LEU A 94 -1.89 -6.24 16.55
CA LEU A 94 -2.49 -6.80 15.34
C LEU A 94 -1.62 -7.87 14.67
N HIS A 95 -0.29 -7.85 14.91
CA HIS A 95 0.64 -8.80 14.30
C HIS A 95 0.58 -10.21 14.91
N ILE A 96 -0.09 -10.34 16.06
CA ILE A 96 -0.16 -11.58 16.85
C ILE A 96 -1.50 -12.33 16.61
N SER A 97 -2.46 -11.72 15.89
CA SER A 97 -3.80 -12.27 15.66
C SER A 97 -3.94 -12.99 14.33
#